data_AF-A0A832GXT8-F1
#
_entry.id   AF-A0A832GXT8-F1
#
_cell.length_a   1.000
_cell.length_b   1.000
_cell.length_c   1.000
_cell.angle_alpha   90.00
_cell.angle_beta   90.00
_cell.angle_gamma   90.00
#
_symmetry.space_group_name_H-M   'P 1'
#
loop_
_entity.id
_entity.type
_entity.pdbx_description
1 polymer ?
#
loop_
_entity_poly.entity_id
_entity_poly.type
_entity_poly.pdbx_seq_one_letter_code
_entity_poly.pdbx_strand_id
1 'polypeptide(L)'
;LDELIGILKRDPSFREFLLDGQVAPLDDYLEVRPESAELVRELVRSGRLVIGPWYVQPDEFLVHEESLVRNLLYGRRRGLEYGGVARIGYLPDTFGHTAQLPQILRGFGIETFVFHRGLGPEFEEVGTPFAWVGPDGSEVVALYLPDGYCNMAWLPPDPEDAAEMARKLLKRWGKWARISSVPSMVGCDHHLPKDYLPRLARELAARDVPAKVGSLREVLEEARAARERLGKVSGELLNSHYHWVPYGVWSTRTYLKRLNFECETLLIYYVEPLWALAWVLGGPYPEREVWMAWRYVLLSHPHDSICGCSVDEVHREVVTRLEKAKALASELLECTGRGHGALEWFLGGRAGYRYEWHAMHFLASKADLSFAGLDKPYVVAFNTLPWRRRAVVTVRFRPYAVVAPMLDELARVAPRNVAEAATELLRAGTVVRFDMRGAALRDVSGREVPVQVKELEGGVVEAVWVDELLALGLKAYAVVPAQDVGSDGLAWGEAFIENEHLRVEFDLENGGALKVVDKRTGEVYSGLATFEDGGDIGDEYDYSPPERDRIVTSKGAKASFEVVEAGPVRVRARVRYALRVPASASPDRKSRSSEEVEV
;
A
#
# COMPACT_ATOMS: atom_id res chain seq x y z
N LEU A 1 23.98 3.81 17.60
CA LEU A 1 23.20 4.38 18.74
C LEU A 1 23.99 4.38 20.05
N ASP A 2 24.65 3.29 20.47
CA ASP A 2 25.47 3.27 21.70
C ASP A 2 26.49 4.42 21.76
N GLU A 3 27.24 4.65 20.68
CA GLU A 3 28.21 5.75 20.61
C GLU A 3 27.55 7.13 20.73
N LEU A 4 26.44 7.35 20.01
CA LEU A 4 25.65 8.58 20.10
C LEU A 4 25.17 8.84 21.53
N ILE A 5 24.57 7.83 22.16
CA ILE A 5 24.10 7.91 23.55
C ILE A 5 25.28 8.23 24.47
N GLY A 6 26.43 7.60 24.26
CA GLY A 6 27.67 7.92 24.97
C GLY A 6 28.11 9.38 24.79
N ILE A 7 27.98 9.94 23.58
CA ILE A 7 28.29 11.36 23.28
C ILE A 7 27.33 12.27 24.05
N LEU A 8 26.03 12.02 23.89
CA LEU A 8 25.00 12.82 24.52
C LEU A 8 25.14 12.82 26.05
N LYS A 9 25.51 11.69 26.66
CA LYS A 9 25.75 11.64 28.11
C LYS A 9 26.98 12.42 28.56
N ARG A 10 28.10 12.35 27.81
CA ARG A 10 29.39 12.92 28.25
C ARG A 10 29.55 14.40 27.94
N ASP A 11 28.93 14.88 26.86
CA ASP A 11 29.10 16.25 26.39
C ASP A 11 27.75 16.98 26.24
N PRO A 12 27.38 17.83 27.20
CA PRO A 12 26.18 18.68 27.10
C PRO A 12 26.22 19.69 25.95
N SER A 13 27.42 20.01 25.43
CA SER A 13 27.57 20.94 24.30
C SER A 13 27.28 20.28 22.95
N PHE A 14 27.22 18.94 22.90
CA PHE A 14 26.60 18.21 21.79
C PHE A 14 25.07 18.27 21.95
N ARG A 15 24.47 19.30 21.36
CA ARG A 15 23.09 19.72 21.71
C ARG A 15 22.03 18.69 21.33
N GLU A 16 21.95 18.31 20.06
CA GLU A 16 20.93 17.39 19.55
C GLU A 16 21.44 16.54 18.39
N PHE A 17 20.75 15.42 18.14
CA PHE A 17 20.95 14.57 16.98
C PHE A 17 19.59 14.20 16.36
N LEU A 18 19.42 14.45 15.07
CA LEU A 18 18.26 13.99 14.30
C LEU A 18 18.49 12.54 13.88
N LEU A 19 17.69 11.62 14.43
CA LEU A 19 17.67 10.21 14.04
C LEU A 19 16.82 10.04 12.77
N ASP A 20 17.25 10.73 11.71
CA ASP A 20 16.81 10.53 10.34
C ASP A 20 15.29 10.60 10.11
N GLY A 21 14.57 11.38 10.93
CA GLY A 21 13.13 11.58 10.75
C GLY A 21 12.24 10.34 10.96
N GLN A 22 12.81 9.22 11.42
CA GLN A 22 12.14 7.93 11.55
C GLN A 22 12.18 7.39 12.99
N VAL A 23 11.26 6.48 13.32
CA VAL A 23 11.15 5.88 14.67
C VAL A 23 11.60 4.42 14.68
N ALA A 24 11.47 3.70 13.57
CA ALA A 24 11.81 2.28 13.47
C ALA A 24 13.22 1.91 13.99
N PRO A 25 14.29 2.70 13.73
CA PRO A 25 15.62 2.36 14.24
C PRO A 25 15.72 2.28 15.78
N LEU A 26 14.81 2.93 16.52
CA LEU A 26 14.74 2.77 17.97
C LEU A 26 14.09 1.45 18.38
N ASP A 27 13.07 0.99 17.66
CA ASP A 27 12.48 -0.33 17.90
C ASP A 27 13.56 -1.41 17.70
N ASP A 28 14.33 -1.33 16.60
CA ASP A 28 15.42 -2.27 16.30
C ASP A 28 16.53 -2.24 17.36
N TYR A 29 16.92 -1.05 17.82
CA TYR A 29 17.93 -0.91 18.86
C TYR A 29 17.47 -1.49 20.19
N LEU A 30 16.22 -1.24 20.60
CA LEU A 30 15.69 -1.70 21.89
C LEU A 30 15.29 -3.17 21.88
N GLU A 31 15.10 -3.79 20.72
CA GLU A 31 15.04 -5.25 20.59
C GLU A 31 16.37 -5.90 21.02
N VAL A 32 17.50 -5.26 20.71
CA VAL A 32 18.85 -5.75 21.02
C VAL A 32 19.38 -5.24 22.38
N ARG A 33 18.93 -4.06 22.82
CA ARG A 33 19.36 -3.35 24.04
C ARG A 33 18.16 -2.87 24.87
N PRO A 34 17.30 -3.78 25.36
CA PRO A 34 16.10 -3.40 26.10
C PRO A 34 16.42 -2.60 27.39
N GLU A 35 17.61 -2.81 27.98
CA GLU A 35 18.10 -2.08 29.14
C GLU A 35 18.30 -0.57 28.89
N SER A 36 18.48 -0.16 27.64
CA SER A 36 18.65 1.25 27.26
C SER A 36 17.32 2.02 27.16
N ALA A 37 16.18 1.36 27.33
CA ALA A 37 14.86 1.94 27.06
C ALA A 37 14.60 3.25 27.84
N GLU A 38 14.89 3.30 29.15
CA GLU A 38 14.61 4.51 29.94
C GLU A 38 15.55 5.66 29.57
N LEU A 39 16.81 5.35 29.27
CA LEU A 39 17.77 6.35 28.83
C LEU A 39 17.39 6.94 27.45
N VAL A 40 16.93 6.11 26.53
CA VAL A 40 16.38 6.58 25.25
C VAL A 40 15.20 7.52 25.49
N ARG A 41 14.27 7.16 26.39
CA ARG A 41 13.13 8.03 26.73
C ARG A 41 13.57 9.37 27.30
N GLU A 42 14.56 9.39 28.18
CA GLU A 42 15.11 10.62 28.74
C GLU A 42 15.72 11.52 27.66
N LEU A 43 16.50 10.95 26.75
CA LEU A 43 17.14 11.69 25.65
C LEU A 43 16.13 12.25 24.65
N VAL A 44 15.05 11.51 24.37
CA VAL A 44 13.96 11.98 23.51
C VAL A 44 13.15 13.08 24.20
N ARG A 45 12.74 12.90 25.46
CA ARG A 45 11.98 13.91 26.24
C ARG A 45 12.77 15.21 26.42
N SER A 46 14.08 15.12 26.64
CA SER A 46 14.96 16.30 26.73
C SER A 46 15.19 16.99 25.37
N GLY A 47 14.76 16.36 24.27
CA GLY A 47 14.92 16.88 22.92
C GLY A 47 16.34 16.77 22.37
N ARG A 48 17.22 16.01 23.03
CA ARG A 48 18.61 15.77 22.59
C ARG A 48 18.72 14.66 21.56
N LEU A 49 17.80 13.69 21.60
CA LEU A 49 17.59 12.72 20.53
C LEU A 49 16.27 13.06 19.84
N VAL A 50 16.34 13.50 18.60
CA VAL A 50 15.19 13.96 17.81
C VAL A 50 14.76 12.83 16.88
N ILE A 51 13.51 12.38 16.99
CA ILE A 51 12.98 11.23 16.25
C ILE A 51 11.69 11.57 15.50
N GLY A 52 11.32 10.73 14.54
CA GLY A 52 10.06 10.84 13.80
C GLY A 52 9.94 12.12 12.96
N PRO A 53 8.74 12.42 12.43
CA PRO A 53 7.43 11.87 12.80
C PRO A 53 7.06 10.59 12.07
N TRP A 54 7.79 10.22 11.03
CA TRP A 54 7.57 9.00 10.27
C TRP A 54 7.96 7.78 11.10
N TYR A 55 7.35 6.62 10.83
CA TYR A 55 7.87 5.37 11.35
C TYR A 55 9.10 4.91 10.55
N VAL A 56 8.99 4.95 9.21
CA VAL A 56 10.06 4.71 8.23
C VAL A 56 10.05 5.80 7.16
N GLN A 57 11.10 5.93 6.33
CA GLN A 57 11.08 6.83 5.16
C GLN A 57 10.61 6.09 3.89
N PRO A 58 9.36 6.28 3.43
CA PRO A 58 8.81 5.49 2.35
C PRO A 58 9.22 6.00 0.96
N ASP A 59 9.02 5.17 -0.06
CA ASP A 59 8.78 5.67 -1.42
C ASP A 59 7.31 6.08 -1.55
N GLU A 60 7.04 7.30 -2.00
CA GLU A 60 5.69 7.88 -2.01
C GLU A 60 4.80 7.37 -3.14
N PHE A 61 5.38 6.87 -4.23
CA PHE A 61 4.63 6.47 -5.43
C PHE A 61 4.39 4.95 -5.50
N LEU A 62 5.10 4.17 -4.68
CA LEU A 62 5.00 2.70 -4.64
C LEU A 62 4.20 2.15 -3.46
N VAL A 63 3.66 3.01 -2.62
CA VAL A 63 2.78 2.66 -1.50
C VAL A 63 1.42 3.33 -1.68
N HIS A 64 0.40 2.76 -1.05
CA HIS A 64 -0.93 3.37 -1.05
C HIS A 64 -0.95 4.70 -0.27
N GLU A 65 -1.80 5.64 -0.66
CA GLU A 65 -1.93 6.94 0.02
C GLU A 65 -2.28 6.81 1.52
N GLU A 66 -3.17 5.88 1.89
CA GLU A 66 -3.43 5.50 3.29
C GLU A 66 -2.17 5.00 4.00
N SER A 67 -1.26 4.31 3.33
CA SER A 67 0.00 3.85 3.93
C SER A 67 0.89 5.01 4.34
N LEU A 68 0.92 6.12 3.58
CA LEU A 68 1.62 7.35 3.99
C LEU A 68 1.01 7.94 5.27
N VAL A 69 -0.33 7.97 5.35
CA VAL A 69 -1.06 8.40 6.56
C VAL A 69 -0.79 7.45 7.73
N ARG A 70 -0.79 6.13 7.50
CA ARG A 70 -0.51 5.11 8.52
C ARG A 70 0.93 5.19 9.01
N ASN A 71 1.88 5.51 8.13
CA ASN A 71 3.27 5.70 8.49
C ASN A 71 3.45 6.86 9.49
N LEU A 72 2.83 8.02 9.22
CA LEU A 72 2.83 9.16 10.16
C LEU A 72 2.05 8.85 11.44
N LEU A 73 0.88 8.21 11.34
CA LEU A 73 0.05 7.87 12.49
C LEU A 73 0.77 6.89 13.43
N TYR A 74 1.35 5.82 12.86
CA TYR A 74 2.09 4.82 13.61
C TYR A 74 3.39 5.39 14.16
N GLY A 75 4.15 6.14 13.36
CA GLY A 75 5.39 6.80 13.78
C GLY A 75 5.16 7.75 14.95
N ARG A 76 4.11 8.57 14.89
CA ARG A 76 3.71 9.43 16.00
C ARG A 76 3.27 8.63 17.23
N ARG A 77 2.48 7.57 17.08
CA ARG A 77 2.03 6.72 18.19
C ARG A 77 3.22 6.07 18.90
N ARG A 78 4.13 5.44 18.15
CA ARG A 78 5.35 4.83 18.67
C ARG A 78 6.29 5.86 19.30
N GLY A 79 6.51 6.99 18.64
CA GLY A 79 7.37 8.06 19.16
C GLY A 79 6.85 8.67 20.47
N LEU A 80 5.53 8.74 20.68
CA LEU A 80 4.95 9.16 21.97
C LEU A 80 5.33 8.22 23.12
N GLU A 81 5.49 6.92 22.87
CA GLU A 81 5.98 5.97 23.88
C GLU A 81 7.46 6.22 24.25
N TYR A 82 8.23 6.83 23.33
CA TYR A 82 9.60 7.26 23.57
C TYR A 82 9.71 8.66 24.16
N GLY A 83 8.66 9.47 24.12
CA GLY A 83 8.65 10.83 24.71
C GLY A 83 8.20 11.94 23.77
N GLY A 84 7.98 11.64 22.48
CA GLY A 84 7.50 12.59 21.48
C GLY A 84 8.19 12.41 20.13
N VAL A 85 7.72 13.16 19.14
CA VAL A 85 8.32 13.23 17.79
C VAL A 85 8.55 14.68 17.39
N ALA A 86 9.56 14.92 16.55
CA ALA A 86 9.69 16.19 15.86
C ALA A 86 8.63 16.33 14.76
N ARG A 87 8.12 17.54 14.57
CA ARG A 87 7.16 17.85 13.51
C ARG A 87 7.87 18.35 12.27
N ILE A 88 8.74 17.52 11.72
CA ILE A 88 9.53 17.81 10.51
C ILE A 88 9.16 16.76 9.47
N GLY A 89 8.58 17.16 8.34
CA GLY A 89 8.48 16.26 7.20
C GLY A 89 9.89 16.05 6.64
N TYR A 90 10.54 14.95 6.99
CA TYR A 90 11.94 14.70 6.63
C TYR A 90 12.00 13.46 5.72
N LEU A 91 12.16 13.69 4.42
CA LEU A 91 12.28 12.66 3.38
C LEU A 91 13.44 13.06 2.46
N PRO A 92 14.68 13.02 2.97
CA PRO A 92 15.84 13.53 2.26
C PRO A 92 16.13 12.73 1.01
N ASP A 93 15.90 11.41 0.99
CA ASP A 93 16.31 10.55 -0.13
C ASP A 93 15.16 9.83 -0.85
N THR A 94 13.90 10.15 -0.54
CA THR A 94 12.75 9.59 -1.27
C THR A 94 12.79 10.01 -2.75
N PHE A 95 12.42 9.08 -3.64
CA PHE A 95 12.55 9.23 -5.10
C PHE A 95 11.41 10.06 -5.71
N GLY A 96 11.39 11.33 -5.33
CA GLY A 96 10.39 12.31 -5.69
C GLY A 96 9.21 12.33 -4.72
N HIS A 97 8.35 13.35 -4.84
CA HIS A 97 7.32 13.63 -3.85
C HIS A 97 5.95 13.93 -4.48
N THR A 98 4.90 13.33 -3.90
CA THR A 98 3.52 13.53 -4.38
C THR A 98 3.04 14.95 -4.09
N ALA A 99 2.27 15.53 -5.02
CA ALA A 99 1.72 16.87 -4.88
C ALA A 99 0.81 17.02 -3.64
N GLN A 100 0.24 15.93 -3.13
CA GLN A 100 -0.64 15.95 -1.96
C GLN A 100 0.11 15.94 -0.61
N LEU A 101 1.43 15.76 -0.61
CA LEU A 101 2.19 15.67 0.64
C LEU A 101 2.05 16.92 1.54
N PRO A 102 1.97 18.17 1.03
CA PRO A 102 1.64 19.34 1.84
C PRO A 102 0.32 19.18 2.61
N GLN A 103 -0.75 18.68 1.99
CA GLN A 103 -2.03 18.44 2.65
C GLN A 103 -1.90 17.38 3.75
N ILE A 104 -1.24 16.25 3.44
CA ILE A 104 -1.02 15.16 4.39
C ILE A 104 -0.25 15.66 5.61
N LEU A 105 0.90 16.33 5.40
CA LEU A 105 1.73 16.88 6.48
C LEU A 105 0.94 17.88 7.35
N ARG A 106 0.16 18.77 6.72
CA ARG A 106 -0.71 19.72 7.42
C ARG A 106 -1.76 19.03 8.28
N GLY A 107 -2.33 17.90 7.82
CA GLY A 107 -3.24 17.06 8.59
C GLY A 107 -2.64 16.53 9.89
N PHE A 108 -1.31 16.32 9.93
CA PHE A 108 -0.58 15.93 11.13
C PHE A 108 0.00 17.12 11.93
N GLY A 109 -0.30 18.36 11.52
CA GLY A 109 0.21 19.58 12.14
C GLY A 109 1.70 19.82 11.89
N ILE A 110 2.22 19.29 10.77
CA ILE A 110 3.59 19.49 10.29
C ILE A 110 3.55 20.61 9.24
N GLU A 111 4.38 21.64 9.41
CA GLU A 111 4.37 22.83 8.55
C GLU A 111 5.64 22.99 7.71
N THR A 112 6.61 22.11 7.91
CA THR A 112 7.92 22.18 7.27
C THR A 112 8.27 20.85 6.64
N PHE A 113 8.91 20.90 5.47
CA PHE A 113 9.35 19.75 4.71
C PHE A 113 10.83 19.89 4.33
N VAL A 114 11.61 18.81 4.37
CA VAL A 114 13.03 18.78 4.04
C VAL A 114 13.30 17.62 3.09
N PHE A 115 13.94 17.92 1.97
CA PHE A 115 14.11 16.96 0.88
C PHE A 115 15.30 17.32 -0.02
N HIS A 116 15.77 16.35 -0.82
CA HIS A 116 16.87 16.53 -1.78
C HIS A 116 16.48 16.29 -3.25
N ARG A 117 15.47 15.47 -3.54
CA ARG A 117 15.20 15.00 -4.91
C ARG A 117 13.91 15.59 -5.49
N GLY A 118 13.84 15.69 -6.80
CA GLY A 118 12.58 16.01 -7.50
C GLY A 118 12.32 17.49 -7.79
N LEU A 119 13.19 18.42 -7.38
CA LEU A 119 13.02 19.84 -7.72
C LEU A 119 13.54 20.15 -9.14
N GLY A 120 12.76 20.91 -9.91
CA GLY A 120 13.11 21.31 -11.27
C GLY A 120 13.75 22.70 -11.37
N PRO A 121 13.92 23.20 -12.61
CA PRO A 121 14.55 24.51 -12.90
C PRO A 121 13.94 25.71 -12.16
N GLU A 122 12.71 25.60 -11.66
CA GLU A 122 12.08 26.59 -10.78
C GLU A 122 12.96 26.96 -9.57
N PHE A 123 13.86 26.07 -9.14
CA PHE A 123 14.84 26.33 -8.09
C PHE A 123 15.69 27.60 -8.33
N GLU A 124 16.09 27.90 -9.57
CA GLU A 124 16.90 29.10 -9.84
C GLU A 124 16.14 30.39 -9.51
N GLU A 125 14.81 30.38 -9.61
CA GLU A 125 13.96 31.52 -9.27
C GLU A 125 13.66 31.54 -7.77
N VAL A 126 13.09 30.45 -7.24
CA VAL A 126 12.57 30.43 -5.86
C VAL A 126 13.67 30.34 -4.79
N GLY A 127 14.80 29.70 -5.10
CA GLY A 127 15.85 29.40 -4.13
C GLY A 127 15.40 28.40 -3.06
N THR A 128 16.01 28.45 -1.87
CA THR A 128 15.65 27.58 -0.73
C THR A 128 15.77 28.36 0.59
N PRO A 129 14.83 28.22 1.55
CA PRO A 129 13.54 27.49 1.44
C PRO A 129 12.52 28.20 0.54
N PHE A 130 11.43 27.51 0.21
CA PHE A 130 10.27 28.05 -0.51
C PHE A 130 8.95 27.50 0.08
N ALA A 131 7.81 28.07 -0.31
CA ALA A 131 6.49 27.56 0.06
C ALA A 131 6.01 26.52 -0.97
N TRP A 132 5.80 25.27 -0.56
CA TRP A 132 5.27 24.21 -1.42
C TRP A 132 3.77 24.04 -1.21
N VAL A 133 3.01 24.20 -2.30
CA VAL A 133 1.54 24.26 -2.31
C VAL A 133 0.96 23.00 -2.94
N GLY A 134 0.11 22.30 -2.19
CA GLY A 134 -0.63 21.14 -2.67
C GLY A 134 -1.85 21.51 -3.52
N PRO A 135 -2.43 20.56 -4.26
CA PRO A 135 -3.60 20.78 -5.12
C PRO A 135 -4.83 21.35 -4.40
N ASP A 136 -4.97 21.10 -3.09
CA ASP A 136 -6.06 21.62 -2.25
C ASP A 136 -5.79 23.04 -1.71
N GLY A 137 -4.62 23.61 -1.99
CA GLY A 137 -4.16 24.90 -1.46
C GLY A 137 -3.48 24.81 -0.09
N SER A 138 -3.35 23.62 0.51
CA SER A 138 -2.50 23.43 1.69
C SER A 138 -1.05 23.75 1.36
N GLU A 139 -0.33 24.34 2.31
CA GLU A 139 1.03 24.83 2.08
C GLU A 139 1.95 24.45 3.24
N VAL A 140 3.17 24.02 2.91
CA VAL A 140 4.27 23.78 3.86
C VAL A 140 5.52 24.55 3.42
N VAL A 141 6.38 24.93 4.36
CA VAL A 141 7.68 25.52 4.03
C VAL A 141 8.68 24.40 3.73
N ALA A 142 9.08 24.30 2.46
CA ALA A 142 10.00 23.29 1.97
C ALA A 142 11.44 23.83 1.96
N LEU A 143 12.33 23.11 2.65
CA LEU A 143 13.77 23.32 2.66
C LEU A 143 14.40 22.29 1.72
N TYR A 144 14.71 22.74 0.51
CA TYR A 144 15.46 21.95 -0.46
C TYR A 144 16.95 21.95 -0.12
N LEU A 145 17.58 20.77 -0.15
CA LEU A 145 19.01 20.58 0.07
C LEU A 145 19.73 20.41 -1.28
N PRO A 146 20.20 21.49 -1.96
CA PRO A 146 20.85 21.38 -3.27
C PRO A 146 22.13 20.54 -3.29
N ASP A 147 22.86 20.53 -2.16
CA ASP A 147 24.09 19.74 -1.99
C ASP A 147 23.83 18.39 -1.30
N GLY A 148 22.57 17.99 -1.17
CA GLY A 148 22.15 16.79 -0.47
C GLY A 148 22.25 16.87 1.05
N TYR A 149 21.78 15.81 1.70
CA TYR A 149 21.87 15.63 3.15
C TYR A 149 23.27 15.21 3.61
N CYS A 150 24.22 15.02 2.68
CA CYS A 150 25.62 14.72 2.95
C CYS A 150 26.55 15.93 2.75
N ASN A 151 26.01 17.15 2.62
CA ASN A 151 26.77 18.34 2.25
C ASN A 151 27.99 18.66 3.15
N MET A 152 27.98 18.18 4.40
CA MET A 152 29.07 18.32 5.37
C MET A 152 29.43 16.97 6.05
N ALA A 153 29.11 15.84 5.41
CA ALA A 153 29.39 14.50 5.93
C ALA A 153 30.87 14.27 6.25
N TRP A 154 31.75 14.81 5.40
CA TRP A 154 33.20 14.64 5.48
C TRP A 154 33.91 15.76 6.24
N LEU A 155 33.17 16.58 7.00
CA LEU A 155 33.73 17.67 7.80
C LEU A 155 34.90 17.16 8.66
N PRO A 156 36.14 17.63 8.43
CA PRO A 156 37.32 17.15 9.14
C PRO A 156 37.39 17.71 10.57
N PRO A 157 38.14 17.06 11.48
CA PRO A 157 38.35 17.56 12.84
C PRO A 157 39.35 18.72 12.91
N ASP A 158 40.13 18.95 11.84
CA ASP A 158 41.05 20.07 11.71
C ASP A 158 40.29 21.39 11.45
N PRO A 159 40.50 22.44 12.25
CA PRO A 159 39.76 23.70 12.10
C PRO A 159 40.04 24.50 10.84
N GLU A 160 41.24 24.37 10.24
CA GLU A 160 41.59 25.11 9.03
C GLU A 160 40.89 24.49 7.82
N ASP A 161 41.00 23.17 7.68
CA ASP A 161 40.32 22.42 6.62
C ASP A 161 38.78 22.54 6.74
N ALA A 162 38.26 22.46 7.97
CA ALA A 162 36.83 22.64 8.23
C ALA A 162 36.35 24.05 7.89
N ALA A 163 37.17 25.08 8.17
CA ALA A 163 36.85 26.46 7.84
C ALA A 163 36.80 26.67 6.32
N GLU A 164 37.72 26.06 5.57
CA GLU A 164 37.68 26.08 4.12
C GLU A 164 36.40 25.43 3.57
N MET A 165 36.06 24.24 4.07
CA MET A 165 34.85 23.51 3.66
C MET A 165 33.57 24.32 3.95
N ALA A 166 33.47 24.91 5.14
CA ALA A 166 32.33 25.73 5.53
C ALA A 166 32.20 27.01 4.67
N ARG A 167 33.30 27.71 4.37
CA ARG A 167 33.28 28.88 3.48
C ARG A 167 32.85 28.52 2.07
N LYS A 168 33.27 27.35 1.55
CA LYS A 168 32.81 26.84 0.24
C LYS A 168 31.30 26.58 0.24
N LEU A 169 30.77 25.97 1.30
CA LEU A 169 29.32 25.74 1.43
C LEU A 169 28.55 27.07 1.41
N LEU A 170 28.94 28.03 2.26
CA LEU A 170 28.30 29.36 2.33
C LEU A 170 28.34 30.08 0.99
N LYS A 171 29.47 30.02 0.27
CA LYS A 171 29.60 30.63 -1.06
C LYS A 171 28.64 30.01 -2.08
N ARG A 172 28.49 28.68 -2.08
CA ARG A 172 27.57 27.98 -3.00
C ARG A 172 26.11 28.30 -2.69
N TRP A 173 25.74 28.30 -1.42
CA TRP A 173 24.37 28.57 -0.98
C TRP A 173 23.95 30.04 -1.08
N GLY A 174 24.91 30.98 -1.04
CA GLY A 174 24.62 32.42 -0.92
C GLY A 174 23.68 33.00 -1.99
N LYS A 175 23.64 32.44 -3.20
CA LYS A 175 22.70 32.91 -4.25
C LYS A 175 21.28 32.36 -4.11
N TRP A 176 21.12 31.21 -3.47
CA TRP A 176 19.83 30.50 -3.36
C TRP A 176 19.20 30.61 -1.98
N ALA A 177 19.99 30.84 -0.92
CA ALA A 177 19.49 30.97 0.44
C ALA A 177 18.50 32.15 0.56
N ARG A 178 17.30 31.87 1.07
CA ARG A 178 16.24 32.85 1.37
C ARG A 178 16.10 33.17 2.86
N ILE A 179 16.94 32.54 3.67
CA ILE A 179 17.11 32.76 5.10
C ILE A 179 18.59 32.94 5.43
N SER A 180 18.91 33.40 6.63
CA SER A 180 20.27 33.69 7.07
C SER A 180 21.04 32.43 7.47
N SER A 181 20.34 31.35 7.83
CA SER A 181 20.96 30.06 8.17
C SER A 181 21.12 29.15 6.97
N VAL A 182 22.31 28.53 6.85
CA VAL A 182 22.57 27.41 5.93
C VAL A 182 22.71 26.13 6.77
N PRO A 183 21.91 25.09 6.53
CA PRO A 183 22.01 23.83 7.26
C PRO A 183 23.27 23.06 6.83
N SER A 184 24.21 22.91 7.76
CA SER A 184 25.33 21.99 7.64
C SER A 184 24.90 20.59 8.09
N MET A 185 24.59 19.73 7.13
CA MET A 185 24.16 18.35 7.37
C MET A 185 25.41 17.49 7.62
N VAL A 186 25.76 17.36 8.90
CA VAL A 186 26.92 16.60 9.35
C VAL A 186 26.51 15.14 9.60
N GLY A 187 26.41 14.41 8.50
CA GLY A 187 25.99 13.01 8.45
C GLY A 187 25.84 12.59 7.00
N CYS A 188 25.75 11.28 6.76
CA CYS A 188 25.40 10.67 5.48
C CYS A 188 24.93 9.24 5.77
N ASP A 189 24.67 8.46 4.73
CA ASP A 189 24.24 7.07 4.83
C ASP A 189 25.14 6.30 5.80
N HIS A 190 24.54 5.80 6.88
CA HIS A 190 25.19 4.96 7.87
C HIS A 190 26.41 5.57 8.59
N HIS A 191 26.55 6.91 8.61
CA HIS A 191 27.66 7.59 9.30
C HIS A 191 27.53 7.57 10.84
N LEU A 192 28.68 7.46 11.51
CA LEU A 192 28.78 7.65 12.96
C LEU A 192 28.70 9.15 13.34
N PRO A 193 28.15 9.48 14.53
CA PRO A 193 28.16 10.84 15.05
C PRO A 193 29.59 11.33 15.29
N LYS A 194 29.86 12.60 14.98
CA LYS A 194 31.18 13.23 15.16
C LYS A 194 31.24 13.99 16.48
N ASP A 195 31.91 13.47 17.49
CA ASP A 195 31.90 14.05 18.83
C ASP A 195 32.70 15.37 18.97
N TYR A 196 33.58 15.68 18.02
CA TYR A 196 34.37 16.92 18.00
C TYR A 196 33.59 18.18 17.55
N LEU A 197 32.32 18.06 17.14
CA LEU A 197 31.55 19.18 16.59
C LEU A 197 31.44 20.40 17.51
N PRO A 198 31.22 20.26 18.84
CA PRO A 198 31.13 21.43 19.71
C PRO A 198 32.46 22.18 19.84
N ARG A 199 33.59 21.47 19.86
CA ARG A 199 34.91 22.09 19.82
C ARG A 199 35.11 22.82 18.50
N LEU A 200 34.87 22.11 17.39
CA LEU A 200 35.10 22.61 16.05
C LEU A 200 34.26 23.86 15.77
N ALA A 201 32.99 23.90 16.17
CA ALA A 201 32.15 25.09 16.01
C ALA A 201 32.73 26.34 16.69
N ARG A 202 33.31 26.19 17.91
CA ARG A 202 33.97 27.30 18.60
C ARG A 202 35.25 27.74 17.87
N GLU A 203 36.03 26.80 17.36
CA GLU A 203 37.28 27.06 16.63
C GLU A 203 37.04 27.71 15.26
N LEU A 204 35.91 27.39 14.62
CA LEU A 204 35.44 28.04 13.40
C LEU A 204 34.95 29.46 13.66
N ALA A 205 34.17 29.67 14.73
CA ALA A 205 33.73 31.00 15.13
C ALA A 205 34.93 31.94 15.43
N ALA A 206 35.99 31.42 16.05
CA ALA A 206 37.23 32.17 16.29
C ALA A 206 38.04 32.50 15.00
N ARG A 207 37.66 31.92 13.85
CA ARG A 207 38.28 32.12 12.53
C ARG A 207 37.37 32.90 11.57
N ASP A 208 36.44 33.68 12.13
CA ASP A 208 35.43 34.47 11.41
C ASP A 208 34.55 33.64 10.45
N VAL A 209 34.39 32.34 10.73
CA VAL A 209 33.41 31.49 10.05
C VAL A 209 32.16 31.43 10.94
N PRO A 210 31.00 31.92 10.50
CA PRO A 210 29.79 31.97 11.31
C PRO A 210 29.17 30.56 11.46
N ALA A 211 29.76 29.74 12.32
CA ALA A 211 29.35 28.37 12.60
C ALA A 211 28.91 28.23 14.06
N LYS A 212 27.84 27.47 14.28
CA LYS A 212 27.37 27.07 15.62
C LYS A 212 26.88 25.63 15.57
N VAL A 213 26.95 24.92 16.69
CA VAL A 213 26.20 23.65 16.85
C VAL A 213 24.72 24.00 16.99
N GLY A 214 24.04 24.03 15.84
CA GLY A 214 22.62 24.32 15.72
C GLY A 214 21.74 23.08 15.71
N SER A 215 20.48 23.31 15.41
CA SER A 215 19.46 22.28 15.21
C SER A 215 18.80 22.45 13.85
N LEU A 216 18.36 21.36 13.23
CA LEU A 216 17.53 21.48 12.02
C LEU A 216 16.21 22.20 12.38
N ARG A 217 15.68 21.97 13.59
CA ARG A 217 14.50 22.67 14.12
C ARG A 217 14.65 24.20 14.09
N GLU A 218 15.79 24.75 14.50
CA GLU A 218 16.03 26.20 14.43
C GLU A 218 16.05 26.75 13.01
N VAL A 219 16.67 26.02 12.08
CA VAL A 219 16.69 26.41 10.66
C VAL A 219 15.26 26.43 10.11
N LEU A 220 14.45 25.44 10.48
CA LEU A 220 13.06 25.32 10.04
C LEU A 220 12.13 26.34 10.70
N GLU A 221 12.36 26.72 11.96
CA GLU A 221 11.62 27.83 12.59
C GLU A 221 11.96 29.17 11.91
N GLU A 222 13.23 29.41 11.53
CA GLU A 222 13.60 30.58 10.74
C GLU A 222 12.94 30.56 9.35
N ALA A 223 12.94 29.41 8.68
CA ALA A 223 12.27 29.21 7.39
C ALA A 223 10.76 29.48 7.50
N ARG A 224 10.12 28.98 8.56
CA ARG A 224 8.70 29.18 8.83
C ARG A 224 8.36 30.64 9.12
N ALA A 225 9.19 31.34 9.89
CA ALA A 225 9.04 32.77 10.14
C ALA A 225 9.19 33.61 8.86
N ALA A 226 9.94 33.11 7.88
CA ALA A 226 10.13 33.73 6.58
C ALA A 226 9.01 33.45 5.57
N ARG A 227 8.00 32.63 5.89
CA ARG A 227 7.00 32.09 4.95
C ARG A 227 6.40 33.12 3.97
N GLU A 228 5.97 34.29 4.47
CA GLU A 228 5.27 35.31 3.66
C GLU A 228 6.14 35.95 2.56
N ARG A 229 7.47 35.85 2.65
CA ARG A 229 8.42 36.38 1.66
C ARG A 229 9.02 35.32 0.74
N LEU A 230 8.65 34.05 0.91
CA LEU A 230 9.19 32.95 0.11
C LEU A 230 8.49 32.83 -1.24
N GLY A 231 9.24 32.39 -2.26
CA GLY A 231 8.66 31.97 -3.53
C GLY A 231 7.74 30.75 -3.35
N LYS A 232 6.86 30.49 -4.31
CA LYS A 232 5.93 29.36 -4.27
C LYS A 232 6.23 28.35 -5.36
N VAL A 233 6.13 27.08 -5.03
CA VAL A 233 6.16 25.95 -5.97
C VAL A 233 4.92 25.10 -5.74
N SER A 234 4.34 24.56 -6.80
CA SER A 234 3.13 23.73 -6.72
C SER A 234 3.25 22.52 -7.64
N GLY A 235 2.59 21.43 -7.27
CA GLY A 235 2.61 20.18 -8.04
C GLY A 235 3.60 19.15 -7.48
N GLU A 236 3.79 18.08 -8.24
CA GLU A 236 4.68 16.98 -7.88
C GLU A 236 6.14 17.39 -8.01
N LEU A 237 6.98 16.92 -7.09
CA LEU A 237 8.42 17.10 -7.14
C LEU A 237 9.03 15.82 -7.71
N LEU A 238 8.99 15.71 -9.03
CA LEU A 238 9.46 14.53 -9.77
C LEU A 238 10.62 14.83 -10.71
N ASN A 239 11.21 16.02 -10.69
CA ASN A 239 12.18 16.41 -11.71
C ASN A 239 13.62 15.94 -11.40
N SER A 240 14.28 15.33 -12.40
CA SER A 240 15.67 14.88 -12.31
C SER A 240 16.73 15.95 -12.64
N HIS A 241 16.36 17.24 -12.77
CA HIS A 241 17.24 18.31 -13.25
C HIS A 241 18.50 18.52 -12.39
N TYR A 242 18.34 18.53 -11.06
CA TYR A 242 19.46 18.75 -10.13
C TYR A 242 19.97 17.46 -9.48
N HIS A 243 19.09 16.48 -9.29
CA HIS A 243 19.44 15.17 -8.77
C HIS A 243 18.50 14.12 -9.36
N TRP A 244 19.00 12.92 -9.59
CA TRP A 244 18.24 11.87 -10.25
C TRP A 244 17.07 11.42 -9.39
N VAL A 245 15.90 11.30 -10.04
CA VAL A 245 14.74 10.55 -9.55
C VAL A 245 14.71 9.22 -10.32
N PRO A 246 15.11 8.11 -9.70
CA PRO A 246 15.24 6.81 -10.39
C PRO A 246 13.87 6.17 -10.62
N TYR A 247 13.25 6.44 -11.77
CA TYR A 247 11.90 5.92 -12.08
C TYR A 247 11.85 4.42 -12.38
N GLY A 248 12.98 3.79 -12.73
CA GLY A 248 13.03 2.35 -13.04
C GLY A 248 12.61 1.48 -11.85
N VAL A 249 12.80 1.97 -10.63
CA VAL A 249 12.34 1.30 -9.39
C VAL A 249 10.84 0.99 -9.38
N TRP A 250 10.03 1.67 -10.20
CA TRP A 250 8.59 1.41 -10.29
C TRP A 250 8.27 0.05 -10.92
N SER A 251 9.11 -0.45 -11.81
CA SER A 251 8.95 -1.77 -12.44
C SER A 251 9.84 -2.85 -11.80
N THR A 252 10.96 -2.47 -11.17
CA THR A 252 11.90 -3.37 -10.51
C THR A 252 11.21 -4.30 -9.51
N ARG A 253 11.50 -5.61 -9.60
CA ARG A 253 10.98 -6.64 -8.69
C ARG A 253 9.46 -6.53 -8.48
N THR A 254 8.68 -6.45 -9.57
CA THR A 254 7.22 -6.21 -9.56
C THR A 254 6.43 -7.11 -8.60
N TYR A 255 6.94 -8.31 -8.29
CA TYR A 255 6.32 -9.20 -7.31
C TYR A 255 6.19 -8.56 -5.90
N LEU A 256 7.12 -7.69 -5.50
CA LEU A 256 7.07 -6.94 -4.24
C LEU A 256 5.90 -5.96 -4.25
N LYS A 257 5.76 -5.17 -5.34
CA LYS A 257 4.68 -4.19 -5.51
C LYS A 257 3.32 -4.89 -5.52
N ARG A 258 3.21 -6.03 -6.22
CA ARG A 258 1.99 -6.85 -6.22
C ARG A 258 1.63 -7.35 -4.83
N LEU A 259 2.59 -7.91 -4.10
CA LEU A 259 2.35 -8.44 -2.77
C LEU A 259 2.01 -7.32 -1.77
N ASN A 260 2.67 -6.16 -1.87
CA ASN A 260 2.34 -4.97 -1.09
C ASN A 260 0.91 -4.49 -1.37
N PHE A 261 0.56 -4.32 -2.65
CA PHE A 261 -0.79 -3.93 -3.08
C PHE A 261 -1.86 -4.89 -2.55
N GLU A 262 -1.60 -6.20 -2.56
CA GLU A 262 -2.51 -7.19 -1.98
C GLU A 262 -2.68 -6.99 -0.46
N CYS A 263 -1.61 -6.74 0.29
CA CYS A 263 -1.67 -6.50 1.73
C CYS A 263 -2.44 -5.21 2.06
N GLU A 264 -2.10 -4.10 1.41
CA GLU A 264 -2.76 -2.81 1.57
C GLU A 264 -4.24 -2.93 1.18
N THR A 265 -4.55 -3.59 0.08
CA THR A 265 -5.92 -3.81 -0.37
C THR A 265 -6.73 -4.60 0.66
N LEU A 266 -6.16 -5.67 1.21
CA LEU A 266 -6.83 -6.47 2.25
C LEU A 266 -7.11 -5.64 3.50
N LEU A 267 -6.14 -4.87 3.98
CA LEU A 267 -6.29 -4.07 5.18
C LEU A 267 -7.27 -2.91 5.00
N ILE A 268 -7.05 -2.08 3.97
CA ILE A 268 -7.78 -0.83 3.72
C ILE A 268 -9.22 -1.11 3.27
N TYR A 269 -9.41 -2.02 2.31
CA TYR A 269 -10.70 -2.18 1.64
C TYR A 269 -11.53 -3.36 2.14
N TYR A 270 -11.01 -4.23 3.00
CA TYR A 270 -11.76 -5.38 3.51
C TYR A 270 -11.73 -5.49 5.03
N VAL A 271 -10.55 -5.65 5.64
CA VAL A 271 -10.41 -5.89 7.08
C VAL A 271 -10.95 -4.71 7.87
N GLU A 272 -10.39 -3.52 7.69
CA GLU A 272 -10.79 -2.38 8.50
C GLU A 272 -12.24 -1.95 8.32
N PRO A 273 -12.82 -1.86 7.09
CA PRO A 273 -14.21 -1.50 6.93
C PRO A 273 -15.16 -2.48 7.63
N LEU A 274 -14.93 -3.79 7.49
CA LEU A 274 -15.79 -4.81 8.11
C LEU A 274 -15.67 -4.79 9.64
N TRP A 275 -14.46 -4.67 10.17
CA TRP A 275 -14.24 -4.60 11.61
C TRP A 275 -14.73 -3.28 12.23
N ALA A 276 -14.60 -2.16 11.51
CA ALA A 276 -15.15 -0.88 11.95
C ALA A 276 -16.68 -0.92 11.98
N LEU A 277 -17.33 -1.52 10.97
CA LEU A 277 -18.77 -1.75 10.98
C LEU A 277 -19.20 -2.64 12.14
N ALA A 278 -18.51 -3.75 12.38
CA ALA A 278 -18.79 -4.62 13.52
C ALA A 278 -18.66 -3.87 14.85
N TRP A 279 -17.64 -3.03 15.01
CA TRP A 279 -17.42 -2.20 16.19
C TRP A 279 -18.54 -1.19 16.42
N VAL A 280 -18.96 -0.47 15.38
CA VAL A 280 -20.11 0.46 15.43
C VAL A 280 -21.41 -0.27 15.81
N LEU A 281 -21.55 -1.54 15.43
CA LEU A 281 -22.69 -2.39 15.77
C LEU A 281 -22.58 -3.04 17.17
N GLY A 282 -21.59 -2.67 17.97
CA GLY A 282 -21.40 -3.12 19.36
C GLY A 282 -20.40 -4.26 19.53
N GLY A 283 -19.69 -4.66 18.47
CA GLY A 283 -18.62 -5.64 18.52
C GLY A 283 -17.28 -5.09 18.96
N PRO A 284 -16.27 -5.94 19.18
CA PRO A 284 -14.92 -5.49 19.41
C PRO A 284 -14.21 -5.14 18.09
N TYR A 285 -13.15 -4.35 18.21
CA TYR A 285 -12.22 -4.06 17.12
C TYR A 285 -10.85 -4.68 17.44
N PRO A 286 -10.27 -5.53 16.57
CA PRO A 286 -8.99 -6.19 16.81
C PRO A 286 -7.82 -5.23 16.56
N GLU A 287 -7.74 -4.17 17.36
CA GLU A 287 -6.81 -3.06 17.17
C GLU A 287 -5.35 -3.53 17.12
N ARG A 288 -4.97 -4.45 18.01
CA ARG A 288 -3.58 -4.90 18.15
C ARG A 288 -3.13 -5.68 16.93
N GLU A 289 -3.99 -6.57 16.44
CA GLU A 289 -3.75 -7.43 15.29
C GLU A 289 -3.72 -6.60 14.00
N VAL A 290 -4.64 -5.64 13.84
CA VAL A 290 -4.63 -4.71 12.71
C VAL A 290 -3.34 -3.89 12.70
N TRP A 291 -2.93 -3.32 13.83
CA TRP A 291 -1.67 -2.57 13.90
C TRP A 291 -0.43 -3.45 13.71
N MET A 292 -0.46 -4.71 14.11
CA MET A 292 0.62 -5.65 13.83
C MET A 292 0.75 -5.95 12.33
N ALA A 293 -0.37 -6.14 11.62
CA ALA A 293 -0.38 -6.30 10.17
C ALA A 293 0.17 -5.05 9.47
N TRP A 294 -0.29 -3.86 9.88
CA TRP A 294 0.24 -2.59 9.37
C TRP A 294 1.72 -2.41 9.66
N ARG A 295 2.20 -2.78 10.85
CA ARG A 295 3.64 -2.70 11.17
C ARG A 295 4.47 -3.52 10.18
N TYR A 296 4.02 -4.73 9.82
CA TYR A 296 4.72 -5.55 8.82
C TYR A 296 4.71 -4.90 7.43
N VAL A 297 3.59 -4.30 7.02
CA VAL A 297 3.49 -3.53 5.77
C VAL A 297 4.44 -2.33 5.79
N LEU A 298 4.39 -1.50 6.85
CA LEU A 298 5.22 -0.31 6.99
C LEU A 298 6.72 -0.63 7.06
N LEU A 299 7.13 -1.73 7.70
CA LEU A 299 8.53 -2.18 7.71
C LEU A 299 9.03 -2.67 6.33
N SER A 300 8.12 -2.86 5.37
CA SER A 300 8.45 -3.17 3.98
C SER A 300 8.44 -1.92 3.08
N HIS A 301 8.05 -0.76 3.61
CA HIS A 301 7.93 0.50 2.89
C HIS A 301 9.17 1.38 2.84
N PRO A 302 10.29 1.19 3.59
CA PRO A 302 11.49 1.99 3.35
C PRO A 302 11.80 2.05 1.85
N HIS A 303 12.18 3.22 1.33
CA HIS A 303 12.36 3.42 -0.11
C HIS A 303 13.21 2.30 -0.72
N ASP A 304 14.38 1.99 -0.16
CA ASP A 304 15.26 0.90 -0.66
C ASP A 304 14.64 -0.51 -0.64
N SER A 305 13.62 -0.74 0.20
CA SER A 305 12.90 -2.00 0.30
C SER A 305 11.79 -2.11 -0.76
N ILE A 306 10.88 -1.13 -0.81
CA ILE A 306 9.73 -1.21 -1.73
C ILE A 306 10.13 -0.90 -3.17
N CYS A 307 11.15 -0.05 -3.38
CA CYS A 307 11.74 0.24 -4.69
C CYS A 307 12.39 -0.99 -5.33
N GLY A 308 12.77 -1.99 -4.54
CA GLY A 308 13.34 -3.21 -5.08
C GLY A 308 14.85 -3.10 -5.37
N CYS A 309 15.54 -2.10 -4.79
CA CYS A 309 16.88 -1.66 -5.17
C CYS A 309 17.95 -1.96 -4.09
N SER A 310 17.85 -3.16 -3.55
CA SER A 310 18.66 -3.74 -2.48
C SER A 310 19.13 -5.16 -2.87
N VAL A 311 20.04 -5.73 -2.08
CA VAL A 311 20.46 -7.12 -2.27
C VAL A 311 19.31 -8.13 -2.06
N ASP A 312 19.44 -9.33 -2.63
CA ASP A 312 18.38 -10.35 -2.59
C ASP A 312 17.95 -10.74 -1.17
N GLU A 313 18.87 -10.74 -0.21
CA GLU A 313 18.62 -11.05 1.20
C GLU A 313 17.54 -10.11 1.79
N VAL A 314 17.65 -8.82 1.51
CA VAL A 314 16.70 -7.80 1.97
C VAL A 314 15.31 -8.12 1.43
N HIS A 315 15.21 -8.42 0.14
CA HIS A 315 13.92 -8.68 -0.51
C HIS A 315 13.26 -9.98 -0.09
N ARG A 316 14.05 -11.02 0.24
CA ARG A 316 13.50 -12.25 0.86
C ARG A 316 12.86 -11.94 2.22
N GLU A 317 13.45 -11.02 2.97
CA GLU A 317 12.86 -10.57 4.24
C GLU A 317 11.62 -9.70 4.04
N VAL A 318 11.62 -8.79 3.06
CA VAL A 318 10.45 -7.99 2.69
C VAL A 318 9.27 -8.90 2.31
N VAL A 319 9.51 -9.93 1.50
CA VAL A 319 8.49 -10.94 1.17
C VAL A 319 7.96 -11.60 2.44
N THR A 320 8.85 -12.02 3.35
CA THR A 320 8.45 -12.64 4.62
C THR A 320 7.58 -11.71 5.47
N ARG A 321 7.91 -10.42 5.56
CA ARG A 321 7.10 -9.43 6.29
C ARG A 321 5.73 -9.26 5.65
N LEU A 322 5.66 -9.11 4.34
CA LEU A 322 4.39 -8.95 3.63
C LEU A 322 3.54 -10.23 3.69
N GLU A 323 4.13 -11.43 3.62
CA GLU A 323 3.41 -12.68 3.82
C GLU A 323 2.82 -12.79 5.22
N LYS A 324 3.56 -12.37 6.27
CA LYS A 324 3.02 -12.26 7.63
C LYS A 324 1.85 -11.29 7.71
N ALA A 325 1.96 -10.12 7.08
CA ALA A 325 0.88 -9.14 7.00
C ALA A 325 -0.36 -9.72 6.32
N LYS A 326 -0.17 -10.35 5.15
CA LYS A 326 -1.23 -10.97 4.35
C LYS A 326 -1.90 -12.11 5.11
N ALA A 327 -1.14 -12.97 5.78
CA ALA A 327 -1.68 -14.07 6.57
C ALA A 327 -2.55 -13.54 7.71
N LEU A 328 -2.06 -12.54 8.46
CA LEU A 328 -2.82 -11.92 9.55
C LEU A 328 -4.07 -11.20 9.05
N ALA A 329 -3.96 -10.44 7.95
CA ALA A 329 -5.12 -9.78 7.34
C ALA A 329 -6.14 -10.80 6.82
N SER A 330 -5.69 -11.93 6.28
CA SER A 330 -6.55 -13.02 5.82
C SER A 330 -7.27 -13.68 6.99
N GLU A 331 -6.59 -13.96 8.10
CA GLU A 331 -7.21 -14.51 9.32
C GLU A 331 -8.25 -13.53 9.89
N LEU A 332 -7.90 -12.25 10.02
CA LEU A 332 -8.84 -11.21 10.46
C LEU A 332 -10.07 -11.13 9.56
N LEU A 333 -9.90 -11.37 8.27
CA LEU A 333 -10.99 -11.38 7.31
C LEU A 333 -11.82 -12.66 7.37
N GLU A 334 -11.20 -13.82 7.62
CA GLU A 334 -11.92 -15.06 7.95
C GLU A 334 -12.81 -14.86 9.19
N CYS A 335 -12.32 -14.14 10.20
CA CYS A 335 -13.10 -13.78 11.39
C CYS A 335 -14.32 -12.86 11.10
N THR A 336 -14.44 -12.32 9.89
CA THR A 336 -15.64 -11.61 9.40
C THR A 336 -16.64 -12.52 8.69
N GLY A 337 -16.34 -13.81 8.56
CA GLY A 337 -17.17 -14.80 7.85
C GLY A 337 -16.85 -14.93 6.35
N ARG A 338 -15.73 -14.36 5.87
CA ARG A 338 -15.27 -14.58 4.49
C ARG A 338 -14.63 -15.96 4.35
N GLY A 339 -14.94 -16.68 3.27
CA GLY A 339 -14.30 -17.97 2.93
C GLY A 339 -14.95 -19.21 3.55
N HIS A 340 -15.79 -19.04 4.57
CA HIS A 340 -16.56 -20.11 5.21
C HIS A 340 -18.02 -19.70 5.35
N GLY A 341 -18.94 -20.66 5.20
CA GLY A 341 -20.33 -20.42 5.62
C GLY A 341 -20.38 -20.20 7.13
N ALA A 342 -21.22 -19.27 7.62
CA ALA A 342 -21.35 -19.02 9.06
C ALA A 342 -21.53 -20.33 9.86
N LEU A 343 -22.33 -21.26 9.32
CA LEU A 343 -22.56 -22.62 9.85
C LEU A 343 -21.30 -23.49 9.92
N GLU A 344 -20.54 -23.59 8.83
CA GLU A 344 -19.27 -24.35 8.82
C GLU A 344 -18.31 -23.81 9.89
N TRP A 345 -18.35 -22.50 10.13
CA TRP A 345 -17.55 -21.82 11.12
C TRP A 345 -17.99 -22.11 12.57
N PHE A 346 -19.30 -22.09 12.85
CA PHE A 346 -19.86 -22.47 14.16
C PHE A 346 -19.64 -23.96 14.50
N LEU A 347 -19.53 -24.82 13.48
CA LEU A 347 -19.66 -26.28 13.64
C LEU A 347 -18.38 -27.06 13.33
N GLY A 348 -17.41 -26.43 12.67
CA GLY A 348 -16.14 -27.04 12.28
C GLY A 348 -15.19 -27.35 13.43
N GLY A 349 -15.56 -27.09 14.68
CA GLY A 349 -14.83 -27.56 15.86
C GLY A 349 -13.41 -26.99 16.01
N ARG A 350 -13.10 -25.81 15.44
CA ARG A 350 -11.84 -25.12 15.74
C ARG A 350 -11.83 -24.83 17.25
N ALA A 351 -10.83 -25.34 17.97
CA ALA A 351 -10.73 -25.24 19.42
C ALA A 351 -10.73 -23.77 19.87
N GLY A 352 -11.59 -23.41 20.83
CA GLY A 352 -11.60 -22.07 21.45
C GLY A 352 -12.60 -21.08 20.87
N TYR A 353 -13.80 -21.52 20.47
CA TYR A 353 -14.88 -20.64 20.02
C TYR A 353 -15.19 -19.55 21.06
N ARG A 354 -14.78 -18.32 20.77
CA ARG A 354 -15.21 -17.11 21.47
C ARG A 354 -15.96 -16.24 20.48
N TYR A 355 -17.26 -16.14 20.72
CA TYR A 355 -18.18 -15.38 19.88
C TYR A 355 -17.68 -13.94 19.70
N GLU A 356 -17.18 -13.33 20.77
CA GLU A 356 -16.60 -11.99 20.79
C GLU A 356 -15.40 -11.81 19.85
N TRP A 357 -14.74 -12.85 19.35
CA TRP A 357 -13.60 -12.70 18.44
C TRP A 357 -14.00 -12.56 16.96
N HIS A 358 -15.30 -12.44 16.66
CA HIS A 358 -15.83 -12.49 15.31
C HIS A 358 -16.68 -11.26 14.98
N ALA A 359 -16.57 -10.77 13.75
CA ALA A 359 -17.38 -9.65 13.27
C ALA A 359 -18.71 -10.11 12.65
N MET A 360 -18.77 -11.31 12.08
CA MET A 360 -19.88 -11.76 11.21
C MET A 360 -21.25 -11.63 11.86
N HIS A 361 -21.39 -12.00 13.13
CA HIS A 361 -22.68 -11.95 13.81
C HIS A 361 -23.15 -10.52 14.08
N PHE A 362 -22.24 -9.57 14.28
CA PHE A 362 -22.58 -8.15 14.39
C PHE A 362 -23.02 -7.63 13.02
N LEU A 363 -22.25 -7.94 11.97
CA LEU A 363 -22.53 -7.54 10.59
C LEU A 363 -23.88 -8.07 10.08
N ALA A 364 -24.18 -9.34 10.37
CA ALA A 364 -25.43 -9.98 9.98
C ALA A 364 -26.61 -9.64 10.90
N SER A 365 -26.38 -9.07 12.10
CA SER A 365 -27.45 -8.76 13.07
C SER A 365 -28.51 -7.78 12.54
N LYS A 366 -28.18 -7.01 11.50
CA LYS A 366 -29.07 -6.04 10.86
C LYS A 366 -29.63 -6.51 9.52
N ALA A 367 -29.26 -7.72 9.06
CA ALA A 367 -29.86 -8.29 7.87
C ALA A 367 -31.30 -8.73 8.19
N ASP A 368 -32.28 -8.14 7.51
CA ASP A 368 -33.63 -8.69 7.51
C ASP A 368 -33.64 -9.95 6.63
N LEU A 369 -33.87 -11.09 7.27
CA LEU A 369 -33.91 -12.40 6.62
C LEU A 369 -35.32 -13.01 6.62
N SER A 370 -36.32 -12.27 7.13
CA SER A 370 -37.70 -12.76 7.25
C SER A 370 -38.32 -13.15 5.90
N PHE A 371 -37.89 -12.48 4.82
CA PHE A 371 -38.36 -12.72 3.45
C PHE A 371 -37.95 -14.07 2.85
N ALA A 372 -36.93 -14.73 3.42
CA ALA A 372 -36.43 -16.01 2.92
C ALA A 372 -37.32 -17.20 3.37
N GLY A 373 -37.94 -17.09 4.54
CA GLY A 373 -38.53 -18.23 5.25
C GLY A 373 -37.48 -18.97 6.11
N LEU A 374 -37.94 -19.70 7.12
CA LEU A 374 -37.06 -20.36 8.10
C LEU A 374 -36.30 -21.57 7.54
N ASP A 375 -36.83 -22.22 6.50
CA ASP A 375 -36.34 -23.47 5.92
C ASP A 375 -35.46 -23.26 4.67
N LYS A 376 -35.24 -22.01 4.25
CA LYS A 376 -34.48 -21.70 3.03
C LYS A 376 -33.11 -21.10 3.32
N PRO A 377 -32.08 -21.53 2.59
CA PRO A 377 -30.77 -20.92 2.71
C PRO A 377 -30.73 -19.50 2.14
N TYR A 378 -29.81 -18.68 2.66
CA TYR A 378 -29.58 -17.32 2.19
C TYR A 378 -28.10 -17.02 2.02
N VAL A 379 -27.80 -15.98 1.23
CA VAL A 379 -26.47 -15.43 1.02
C VAL A 379 -26.50 -13.94 1.31
N VAL A 380 -25.49 -13.42 1.98
CA VAL A 380 -25.34 -11.97 2.22
C VAL A 380 -24.08 -11.47 1.52
N ALA A 381 -24.23 -10.47 0.67
CA ALA A 381 -23.13 -9.78 0.02
C ALA A 381 -22.89 -8.43 0.71
N PHE A 382 -21.64 -8.18 1.12
CA PHE A 382 -21.21 -6.90 1.66
C PHE A 382 -20.40 -6.14 0.62
N ASN A 383 -20.67 -4.85 0.48
CA ASN A 383 -19.82 -3.94 -0.27
C ASN A 383 -19.03 -3.08 0.72
N THR A 384 -17.75 -3.36 0.83
CA THR A 384 -16.84 -2.66 1.75
C THR A 384 -16.28 -1.37 1.17
N LEU A 385 -16.68 -0.99 -0.04
CA LEU A 385 -16.25 0.25 -0.69
C LEU A 385 -17.22 1.40 -0.38
N PRO A 386 -16.72 2.65 -0.29
CA PRO A 386 -17.53 3.82 0.06
C PRO A 386 -18.40 4.35 -1.08
N TRP A 387 -18.51 3.63 -2.19
CA TRP A 387 -19.40 3.96 -3.31
C TRP A 387 -20.28 2.77 -3.70
N ARG A 388 -21.45 3.10 -4.26
CA ARG A 388 -22.36 2.12 -4.88
C ARG A 388 -21.66 1.47 -6.08
N ARG A 389 -21.85 0.17 -6.27
CA ARG A 389 -21.28 -0.54 -7.43
C ARG A 389 -22.17 -1.67 -7.92
N ARG A 390 -22.27 -1.82 -9.24
CA ARG A 390 -22.73 -3.06 -9.89
C ARG A 390 -21.52 -4.00 -10.00
N ALA A 391 -21.57 -5.14 -9.31
CA ALA A 391 -20.42 -6.03 -9.18
C ALA A 391 -20.78 -7.46 -9.55
N VAL A 392 -19.80 -8.16 -10.14
CA VAL A 392 -19.81 -9.63 -10.20
C VAL A 392 -19.52 -10.13 -8.80
N VAL A 393 -20.51 -10.77 -8.18
CA VAL A 393 -20.37 -11.41 -6.87
C VAL A 393 -20.09 -12.89 -7.09
N THR A 394 -19.14 -13.44 -6.34
CA THR A 394 -18.75 -14.84 -6.45
C THR A 394 -18.65 -15.44 -5.06
N VAL A 395 -19.31 -16.58 -4.87
CA VAL A 395 -19.18 -17.40 -3.67
C VAL A 395 -18.69 -18.79 -4.07
N ARG A 396 -17.75 -19.34 -3.30
CA ARG A 396 -17.25 -20.70 -3.45
C ARG A 396 -17.47 -21.45 -2.15
N PHE A 397 -18.11 -22.61 -2.22
CA PHE A 397 -18.40 -23.44 -1.06
C PHE A 397 -18.56 -24.91 -1.46
N ARG A 398 -18.39 -25.84 -0.53
CA ARG A 398 -18.81 -27.23 -0.74
C ARG A 398 -20.27 -27.38 -0.30
N PRO A 399 -21.17 -27.94 -1.12
CA PRO A 399 -22.55 -28.16 -0.70
C PRO A 399 -22.63 -28.97 0.60
N TYR A 400 -23.51 -28.58 1.51
CA TYR A 400 -23.65 -29.20 2.83
C TYR A 400 -25.10 -29.24 3.30
N ALA A 401 -25.40 -30.09 4.28
CA ALA A 401 -26.71 -30.17 4.91
C ALA A 401 -26.60 -29.77 6.39
N VAL A 402 -27.48 -28.88 6.82
CA VAL A 402 -27.66 -28.53 8.23
C VAL A 402 -28.55 -29.59 8.86
N VAL A 403 -27.94 -30.41 9.71
CA VAL A 403 -28.58 -31.57 10.38
C VAL A 403 -28.88 -31.28 11.85
N ALA A 404 -29.67 -32.14 12.51
CA ALA A 404 -30.09 -31.92 13.90
C ALA A 404 -28.94 -31.60 14.89
N PRO A 405 -27.78 -32.29 14.89
CA PRO A 405 -26.65 -31.91 15.76
C PRO A 405 -26.13 -30.49 15.51
N MET A 406 -26.19 -30.02 14.26
CA MET A 406 -25.75 -28.67 13.87
C MET A 406 -26.75 -27.62 14.37
N LEU A 407 -28.05 -27.91 14.26
CA LEU A 407 -29.12 -27.04 14.76
C LEU A 407 -29.13 -26.96 16.29
N ASP A 408 -28.88 -28.07 16.98
CA ASP A 408 -28.80 -28.12 18.44
C ASP A 408 -27.65 -27.24 18.96
N GLU A 409 -26.48 -27.33 18.33
CA GLU A 409 -25.35 -26.47 18.68
C GLU A 409 -25.63 -25.00 18.38
N LEU A 410 -26.23 -24.67 17.22
CA LEU A 410 -26.66 -23.30 16.90
C LEU A 410 -27.66 -22.76 17.92
N ALA A 411 -28.63 -23.56 18.35
CA ALA A 411 -29.59 -23.16 19.38
C ALA A 411 -28.91 -22.83 20.71
N ARG A 412 -27.76 -23.45 20.99
CA ARG A 412 -26.96 -23.23 22.19
C ARG A 412 -26.06 -22.00 22.11
N VAL A 413 -25.41 -21.75 20.97
CA VAL A 413 -24.31 -20.77 20.85
C VAL A 413 -24.66 -19.53 20.03
N ALA A 414 -25.70 -19.55 19.21
CA ALA A 414 -26.03 -18.45 18.32
C ALA A 414 -26.83 -17.35 19.03
N PRO A 415 -26.90 -16.13 18.45
CA PRO A 415 -27.72 -15.04 18.97
C PRO A 415 -29.19 -15.43 19.03
N ARG A 416 -29.95 -14.82 19.93
CA ARG A 416 -31.34 -15.22 20.24
C ARG A 416 -32.22 -15.48 19.01
N ASN A 417 -32.18 -14.62 18.00
CA ASN A 417 -32.95 -14.77 16.77
C ASN A 417 -32.54 -16.01 15.94
N VAL A 418 -31.24 -16.30 15.86
CA VAL A 418 -30.72 -17.48 15.18
C VAL A 418 -30.97 -18.75 16.00
N ALA A 419 -30.82 -18.67 17.32
CA ALA A 419 -31.07 -19.77 18.24
C ALA A 419 -32.56 -20.17 18.29
N GLU A 420 -33.48 -19.20 18.28
CA GLU A 420 -34.92 -19.44 18.20
C GLU A 420 -35.28 -20.15 16.88
N ALA A 421 -34.78 -19.65 15.73
CA ALA A 421 -34.98 -20.30 14.43
C ALA A 421 -34.38 -21.73 14.38
N ALA A 422 -33.18 -21.92 14.93
CA ALA A 422 -32.54 -23.23 15.02
C ALA A 422 -33.35 -24.20 15.89
N THR A 423 -33.91 -23.73 17.00
CA THR A 423 -34.77 -24.52 17.89
C THR A 423 -36.07 -24.93 17.20
N GLU A 424 -36.67 -24.04 16.40
CA GLU A 424 -37.87 -24.34 15.62
C GLU A 424 -37.61 -25.39 14.54
N LEU A 425 -36.54 -25.23 13.76
CA LEU A 425 -36.13 -26.22 12.75
C LEU A 425 -35.81 -27.58 13.37
N LEU A 426 -35.16 -27.58 14.55
CA LEU A 426 -34.85 -28.79 15.30
C LEU A 426 -36.12 -29.52 15.75
N ARG A 427 -37.11 -28.78 16.29
CA ARG A 427 -38.42 -29.34 16.68
C ARG A 427 -39.21 -29.88 15.48
N ALA A 428 -39.11 -29.21 14.33
CA ALA A 428 -39.76 -29.63 13.09
C ALA A 428 -39.07 -30.81 12.39
N GLY A 429 -37.88 -31.23 12.86
CA GLY A 429 -37.10 -32.29 12.22
C GLY A 429 -36.63 -31.91 10.80
N THR A 430 -36.50 -30.62 10.50
CA THR A 430 -36.17 -30.12 9.17
C THR A 430 -34.67 -30.21 8.90
N VAL A 431 -34.29 -30.74 7.74
CA VAL A 431 -32.91 -30.74 7.24
C VAL A 431 -32.80 -29.67 6.14
N VAL A 432 -31.98 -28.64 6.36
CA VAL A 432 -31.76 -27.57 5.38
C VAL A 432 -30.55 -27.92 4.53
N ARG A 433 -30.71 -28.05 3.21
CA ARG A 433 -29.59 -28.31 2.29
C ARG A 433 -29.13 -27.01 1.64
N PHE A 434 -27.85 -26.70 1.75
CA PHE A 434 -27.21 -25.58 1.08
C PHE A 434 -26.50 -26.09 -0.18
N ASP A 435 -27.17 -25.92 -1.32
CA ASP A 435 -26.65 -26.23 -2.65
C ASP A 435 -27.25 -25.22 -3.64
N MET A 436 -26.40 -24.60 -4.46
CA MET A 436 -26.84 -23.59 -5.42
C MET A 436 -26.98 -24.15 -6.84
N ARG A 437 -26.71 -25.44 -7.06
CA ARG A 437 -26.95 -26.07 -8.38
C ARG A 437 -28.43 -25.99 -8.74
N GLY A 438 -28.72 -25.37 -9.89
CA GLY A 438 -30.09 -25.12 -10.33
C GLY A 438 -30.86 -24.10 -9.48
N ALA A 439 -30.14 -23.26 -8.71
CA ALA A 439 -30.75 -22.20 -7.91
C ALA A 439 -30.64 -20.83 -8.58
N ALA A 440 -31.61 -19.98 -8.32
CA ALA A 440 -31.55 -18.53 -8.49
C ALA A 440 -31.48 -17.85 -7.12
N LEU A 441 -31.23 -16.55 -7.11
CA LEU A 441 -31.33 -15.73 -5.91
C LEU A 441 -32.60 -14.89 -5.97
N ARG A 442 -33.22 -14.64 -4.82
CA ARG A 442 -34.32 -13.68 -4.68
C ARG A 442 -33.92 -12.64 -3.65
N ASP A 443 -33.96 -11.37 -4.00
CA ASP A 443 -33.64 -10.31 -3.04
C ASP A 443 -34.82 -9.93 -2.14
N VAL A 444 -34.58 -9.04 -1.18
CA VAL A 444 -35.59 -8.56 -0.21
C VAL A 444 -36.83 -7.93 -0.85
N SER A 445 -36.73 -7.43 -2.09
CA SER A 445 -37.86 -6.87 -2.84
C SER A 445 -38.70 -7.93 -3.55
N GLY A 446 -38.27 -9.19 -3.52
CA GLY A 446 -38.87 -10.29 -4.25
C GLY A 446 -38.36 -10.45 -5.69
N ARG A 447 -37.40 -9.62 -6.13
CA ARG A 447 -36.81 -9.71 -7.46
C ARG A 447 -35.89 -10.92 -7.56
N GLU A 448 -36.10 -11.74 -8.58
CA GLU A 448 -35.23 -12.87 -8.92
C GLU A 448 -33.96 -12.37 -9.63
N VAL A 449 -32.81 -12.90 -9.24
CA VAL A 449 -31.48 -12.57 -9.73
C VAL A 449 -30.86 -13.86 -10.28
N PRO A 450 -30.51 -13.89 -11.57
CA PRO A 450 -29.94 -15.08 -12.19
C PRO A 450 -28.58 -15.41 -11.57
N VAL A 451 -28.32 -16.70 -11.42
CA VAL A 451 -27.05 -17.23 -10.92
C VAL A 451 -26.47 -18.16 -11.96
N GLN A 452 -25.18 -17.99 -12.22
CA GLN A 452 -24.37 -18.89 -13.00
C GLN A 452 -23.55 -19.76 -12.06
N VAL A 453 -23.70 -21.07 -12.18
CA VAL A 453 -23.08 -22.04 -11.26
C VAL A 453 -22.12 -22.94 -12.01
N LYS A 454 -20.93 -23.12 -11.45
CA LYS A 454 -19.88 -23.97 -11.98
C LYS A 454 -19.39 -24.94 -10.90
N GLU A 455 -19.26 -26.20 -11.25
CA GLU A 455 -18.59 -27.20 -10.41
C GLU A 455 -17.08 -27.15 -10.63
N LEU A 456 -16.33 -27.08 -9.54
CA LEU A 456 -14.87 -27.10 -9.49
C LEU A 456 -14.39 -28.45 -8.95
N GLU A 457 -13.08 -28.70 -9.05
CA GLU A 457 -12.48 -29.91 -8.49
C GLU A 457 -12.75 -30.07 -6.98
N GLY A 458 -12.89 -31.32 -6.53
CA GLY A 458 -13.10 -31.64 -5.11
C GLY A 458 -14.51 -31.29 -4.59
N GLY A 459 -15.51 -31.21 -5.47
CA GLY A 459 -16.92 -31.00 -5.11
C GLY A 459 -17.25 -29.57 -4.64
N VAL A 460 -16.39 -28.61 -4.95
CA VAL A 460 -16.63 -27.19 -4.66
C VAL A 460 -17.53 -26.61 -5.75
N VAL A 461 -18.54 -25.85 -5.35
CA VAL A 461 -19.43 -25.11 -6.24
C VAL A 461 -19.05 -23.63 -6.21
N GLU A 462 -18.84 -23.04 -7.39
CA GLU A 462 -18.73 -21.59 -7.59
C GLU A 462 -20.08 -21.07 -8.12
N ALA A 463 -20.72 -20.19 -7.36
CA ALA A 463 -21.93 -19.49 -7.79
C ALA A 463 -21.62 -18.00 -8.01
N VAL A 464 -22.07 -17.49 -9.16
CA VAL A 464 -21.76 -16.14 -9.65
C VAL A 464 -23.05 -15.43 -10.02
N TRP A 465 -23.23 -14.20 -9.56
CA TRP A 465 -24.33 -13.34 -9.97
C TRP A 465 -23.83 -11.90 -10.12
N VAL A 466 -24.60 -11.06 -10.79
CA VAL A 466 -24.31 -9.64 -10.92
C VAL A 466 -25.45 -8.87 -10.29
N ASP A 467 -25.12 -7.96 -9.38
CA ASP A 467 -26.11 -7.08 -8.77
C ASP A 467 -25.48 -5.77 -8.32
N GLU A 468 -26.34 -4.81 -8.04
CA GLU A 468 -25.96 -3.53 -7.46
C GLU A 468 -25.93 -3.61 -5.94
N LEU A 469 -24.80 -3.19 -5.36
CA LEU A 469 -24.56 -3.14 -3.93
C LEU A 469 -24.37 -1.67 -3.50
N LEU A 470 -25.00 -1.31 -2.38
CA LEU A 470 -24.90 0.03 -1.80
C LEU A 470 -23.50 0.29 -1.21
N ALA A 471 -23.08 1.55 -1.16
CA ALA A 471 -21.84 1.97 -0.49
C ALA A 471 -21.83 1.52 0.98
N LEU A 472 -20.76 0.88 1.45
CA LEU A 472 -20.63 0.32 2.81
C LEU A 472 -21.87 -0.48 3.28
N GLY A 473 -22.57 -1.09 2.32
CA GLY A 473 -23.88 -1.70 2.53
C GLY A 473 -23.84 -3.22 2.43
N LEU A 474 -24.94 -3.83 2.86
CA LEU A 474 -25.19 -5.26 2.70
C LEU A 474 -26.43 -5.50 1.85
N LYS A 475 -26.47 -6.64 1.16
CA LYS A 475 -27.66 -7.14 0.47
C LYS A 475 -27.82 -8.63 0.75
N ALA A 476 -29.00 -9.02 1.20
CA ALA A 476 -29.35 -10.40 1.47
C ALA A 476 -30.16 -11.01 0.32
N TYR A 477 -29.95 -12.30 0.07
CA TYR A 477 -30.58 -13.06 -0.99
C TYR A 477 -31.06 -14.40 -0.46
N ALA A 478 -32.33 -14.73 -0.68
CA ALA A 478 -32.83 -16.08 -0.48
C ALA A 478 -32.43 -16.95 -1.67
N VAL A 479 -31.97 -18.17 -1.41
CA VAL A 479 -31.69 -19.15 -2.45
C VAL A 479 -33.00 -19.86 -2.80
N VAL A 480 -33.40 -19.79 -4.06
CA VAL A 480 -34.66 -20.36 -4.58
C VAL A 480 -34.38 -21.25 -5.78
N PRO A 481 -35.24 -22.23 -6.12
CA PRO A 481 -35.11 -22.96 -7.38
C PRO A 481 -35.13 -21.98 -8.56
N ALA A 482 -34.20 -22.12 -9.49
CA ALA A 482 -34.16 -21.28 -10.69
C ALA A 482 -35.40 -21.55 -11.55
N GLN A 483 -36.05 -20.49 -12.00
CA GLN A 483 -36.87 -20.59 -13.21
C GLN A 483 -35.96 -20.51 -14.44
N ASP A 484 -36.40 -21.00 -15.58
CA ASP A 484 -35.60 -20.98 -16.81
C ASP A 484 -35.48 -19.51 -17.28
N VAL A 485 -34.44 -18.81 -16.85
CA VAL A 485 -34.17 -17.42 -17.21
C VAL A 485 -33.13 -17.40 -18.33
N GLY A 486 -33.52 -16.89 -19.50
CA GLY A 486 -32.62 -16.74 -20.65
C GLY A 486 -31.43 -15.83 -20.37
N SER A 487 -30.41 -15.89 -21.22
CA SER A 487 -29.25 -15.00 -21.18
C SER A 487 -29.59 -13.63 -21.78
N ASP A 488 -30.05 -12.70 -20.97
CA ASP A 488 -30.24 -11.31 -21.43
C ASP A 488 -28.89 -10.59 -21.47
N GLY A 489 -28.49 -10.13 -22.67
CA GLY A 489 -27.44 -9.13 -22.84
C GLY A 489 -26.00 -9.61 -22.98
N LEU A 490 -25.71 -10.92 -22.91
CA LEU A 490 -24.38 -11.49 -23.18
C LEU A 490 -24.35 -12.32 -24.45
N ALA A 491 -23.30 -12.16 -25.27
CA ALA A 491 -23.07 -12.94 -26.48
C ALA A 491 -21.59 -13.33 -26.61
N TRP A 492 -21.32 -14.42 -27.33
CA TRP A 492 -19.97 -14.91 -27.60
C TRP A 492 -19.95 -15.73 -28.88
N GLY A 493 -18.78 -15.91 -29.48
CA GLY A 493 -18.61 -16.71 -30.69
C GLY A 493 -17.16 -16.96 -31.05
N GLU A 494 -16.88 -17.19 -32.32
CA GLU A 494 -15.52 -17.40 -32.82
C GLU A 494 -14.71 -16.10 -32.66
N ALA A 495 -13.83 -16.08 -31.65
CA ALA A 495 -12.95 -14.96 -31.33
C ALA A 495 -13.66 -13.64 -30.96
N PHE A 496 -14.79 -13.71 -30.25
CA PHE A 496 -15.36 -12.52 -29.59
C PHE A 496 -16.15 -12.85 -28.33
N ILE A 497 -16.26 -11.85 -27.45
CA ILE A 497 -17.21 -11.78 -26.34
C ILE A 497 -17.89 -10.42 -26.36
N GLU A 498 -19.14 -10.35 -25.91
CA GLU A 498 -19.96 -9.14 -26.03
C GLU A 498 -20.96 -9.02 -24.89
N ASN A 499 -21.21 -7.77 -24.46
CA ASN A 499 -22.32 -7.42 -23.59
C ASN A 499 -23.14 -6.23 -24.14
N GLU A 500 -24.03 -5.67 -23.32
CA GLU A 500 -24.82 -4.48 -23.67
C GLU A 500 -23.98 -3.23 -24.00
N HIS A 501 -22.74 -3.14 -23.52
CA HIS A 501 -21.88 -1.96 -23.63
C HIS A 501 -20.70 -2.14 -24.58
N LEU A 502 -20.05 -3.29 -24.57
CA LEU A 502 -18.80 -3.54 -25.27
C LEU A 502 -18.90 -4.81 -26.10
N ARG A 503 -18.32 -4.77 -27.29
CA ARG A 503 -17.96 -5.96 -28.07
C ARG A 503 -16.43 -6.03 -28.14
N VAL A 504 -15.88 -7.16 -27.71
CA VAL A 504 -14.43 -7.40 -27.70
C VAL A 504 -14.13 -8.54 -28.67
N GLU A 505 -13.44 -8.21 -29.75
CA GLU A 505 -12.95 -9.14 -30.77
C GLU A 505 -11.45 -9.41 -30.55
N PHE A 506 -11.00 -10.62 -30.85
CA PHE A 506 -9.62 -11.05 -30.65
C PHE A 506 -8.95 -11.35 -31.99
N ASP A 507 -7.88 -10.63 -32.32
CA ASP A 507 -7.10 -10.84 -33.54
C ASP A 507 -6.11 -12.01 -33.37
N LEU A 508 -6.54 -13.21 -33.73
CA LEU A 508 -5.75 -14.44 -33.53
C LEU A 508 -4.48 -14.53 -34.39
N GLU A 509 -4.34 -13.65 -35.38
CA GLU A 509 -3.14 -13.54 -36.22
C GLU A 509 -2.08 -12.62 -35.59
N ASN A 510 -2.46 -11.85 -34.57
CA ASN A 510 -1.61 -10.85 -33.91
C ASN A 510 -1.64 -11.00 -32.38
N GLY A 511 -1.44 -12.22 -31.89
CA GLY A 511 -1.35 -12.50 -30.45
C GLY A 511 -2.66 -12.31 -29.72
N GLY A 512 -3.80 -12.35 -30.42
CA GLY A 512 -5.11 -12.06 -29.84
C GLY A 512 -5.29 -10.61 -29.43
N ALA A 513 -4.59 -9.66 -30.07
CA ALA A 513 -4.75 -8.24 -29.84
C ALA A 513 -6.23 -7.85 -29.87
N LEU A 514 -6.65 -7.01 -28.93
CA LEU A 514 -8.06 -6.71 -28.73
C LEU A 514 -8.51 -5.60 -29.69
N LYS A 515 -9.67 -5.82 -30.29
CA LYS A 515 -10.49 -4.78 -30.90
C LYS A 515 -11.75 -4.60 -30.05
N VAL A 516 -11.86 -3.44 -29.42
CA VAL A 516 -12.98 -3.09 -28.53
C VAL A 516 -13.87 -2.09 -29.23
N VAL A 517 -15.12 -2.46 -29.43
CA VAL A 517 -16.19 -1.57 -29.92
C VAL A 517 -17.03 -1.14 -28.72
N ASP A 518 -17.02 0.16 -28.41
CA ASP A 518 -17.92 0.72 -27.40
C ASP A 518 -19.28 1.02 -28.05
N LYS A 519 -20.29 0.22 -27.73
CA LYS A 519 -21.64 0.30 -28.30
C LYS A 519 -22.39 1.56 -27.88
N ARG A 520 -21.93 2.25 -26.83
CA ARG A 520 -22.54 3.49 -26.32
C ARG A 520 -22.13 4.69 -27.15
N THR A 521 -20.88 4.72 -27.62
CA THR A 521 -20.30 5.84 -28.36
C THR A 521 -20.12 5.53 -29.85
N GLY A 522 -20.05 4.25 -30.23
CA GLY A 522 -19.70 3.79 -31.56
C GLY A 522 -18.18 3.75 -31.83
N GLU A 523 -17.36 4.16 -30.86
CA GLU A 523 -15.91 4.21 -31.00
C GLU A 523 -15.29 2.81 -31.07
N VAL A 524 -14.21 2.68 -31.86
CA VAL A 524 -13.50 1.43 -32.07
C VAL A 524 -12.02 1.60 -31.74
N TYR A 525 -11.54 0.83 -30.78
CA TYR A 525 -10.14 0.79 -30.36
C TYR A 525 -9.52 -0.54 -30.80
N SER A 526 -8.45 -0.49 -31.60
CA SER A 526 -7.80 -1.67 -32.18
C SER A 526 -6.34 -1.78 -31.74
N GLY A 527 -5.82 -3.01 -31.68
CA GLY A 527 -4.42 -3.28 -31.33
C GLY A 527 -4.12 -3.19 -29.84
N LEU A 528 -5.15 -3.18 -28.99
CA LEU A 528 -5.00 -3.13 -27.53
C LEU A 528 -4.46 -4.47 -27.01
N ALA A 529 -3.82 -4.43 -25.83
CA ALA A 529 -3.18 -5.59 -25.21
C ALA A 529 -2.19 -6.33 -26.14
N THR A 530 -1.52 -5.59 -27.02
CA THR A 530 -0.31 -6.07 -27.70
C THR A 530 0.83 -6.09 -26.69
N PHE A 531 1.62 -7.16 -26.67
CA PHE A 531 2.77 -7.27 -25.77
C PHE A 531 4.06 -6.97 -26.51
N GLU A 532 4.99 -6.32 -25.81
CA GLU A 532 6.31 -5.97 -26.28
C GLU A 532 7.34 -6.41 -25.24
N ASP A 533 8.42 -7.02 -25.71
CA ASP A 533 9.54 -7.47 -24.91
C ASP A 533 10.84 -6.87 -25.49
N GLY A 534 11.47 -6.01 -24.69
CA GLY A 534 12.72 -5.33 -25.00
C GLY A 534 13.84 -5.74 -24.05
N GLY A 535 15.09 -5.50 -24.45
CA GLY A 535 16.24 -5.76 -23.58
C GLY A 535 16.38 -4.69 -22.51
N ASP A 536 16.83 -5.10 -21.32
CA ASP A 536 17.25 -4.20 -20.25
C ASP A 536 18.63 -4.63 -19.73
N ILE A 537 19.61 -3.74 -19.87
CA ILE A 537 20.99 -3.87 -19.40
C ILE A 537 21.31 -2.83 -18.31
N GLY A 538 20.29 -2.23 -17.70
CA GLY A 538 20.43 -1.34 -16.57
C GLY A 538 20.68 -2.08 -15.27
N ASP A 539 20.14 -1.51 -14.19
CA ASP A 539 20.16 -2.07 -12.85
C ASP A 539 18.79 -1.90 -12.19
N GLU A 540 18.73 -2.00 -10.87
CA GLU A 540 17.47 -1.94 -10.12
C GLU A 540 16.86 -0.53 -10.03
N TYR A 541 17.63 0.50 -10.36
CA TYR A 541 17.19 1.90 -10.33
C TYR A 541 16.70 2.37 -11.70
N ASP A 542 17.38 1.97 -12.77
CA ASP A 542 17.16 2.52 -14.10
C ASP A 542 17.06 1.43 -15.19
N TYR A 543 16.03 1.57 -16.02
CA TYR A 543 15.92 0.86 -17.30
C TYR A 543 16.94 1.42 -18.30
N SER A 544 17.75 0.54 -18.88
CA SER A 544 18.74 0.92 -19.90
C SER A 544 18.71 -0.07 -21.06
N PRO A 545 18.14 0.29 -22.22
CA PRO A 545 18.13 -0.61 -23.37
C PRO A 545 19.53 -0.81 -23.95
N PRO A 546 19.84 -1.99 -24.52
CA PRO A 546 21.11 -2.20 -25.19
C PRO A 546 21.25 -1.32 -26.43
N GLU A 547 22.50 -0.97 -26.79
CA GLU A 547 22.81 -0.14 -27.97
C GLU A 547 22.14 -0.63 -29.26
N ARG A 548 22.05 -1.96 -29.42
CA ARG A 548 21.41 -2.64 -30.54
C ARG A 548 20.37 -3.61 -30.00
N ASP A 549 19.20 -3.08 -29.65
CA ASP A 549 18.12 -3.89 -29.12
C ASP A 549 17.32 -4.62 -30.22
N ARG A 550 16.80 -5.80 -29.85
CA ARG A 550 15.81 -6.55 -30.64
C ARG A 550 14.51 -6.60 -29.84
N ILE A 551 13.58 -5.75 -30.26
CA ILE A 551 12.21 -5.72 -29.73
C ILE A 551 11.42 -6.88 -30.32
N VAL A 552 10.83 -7.71 -29.45
CA VAL A 552 9.91 -8.78 -29.83
C VAL A 552 8.50 -8.34 -29.47
N THR A 553 7.55 -8.49 -30.40
CA THR A 553 6.15 -8.11 -30.16
C THR A 553 5.22 -9.29 -30.39
N SER A 554 4.03 -9.25 -29.81
CA SER A 554 2.98 -10.25 -30.08
C SER A 554 2.33 -10.11 -31.47
N LYS A 555 2.69 -9.08 -32.25
CA LYS A 555 2.19 -8.92 -33.63
C LYS A 555 2.73 -10.05 -34.52
N GLY A 556 1.87 -10.62 -35.34
CA GLY A 556 2.17 -11.81 -36.15
C GLY A 556 2.24 -13.13 -35.37
N ALA A 557 2.10 -13.12 -34.03
CA ALA A 557 2.05 -14.35 -33.25
C ALA A 557 0.68 -15.02 -33.43
N LYS A 558 0.67 -16.31 -33.75
CA LYS A 558 -0.56 -17.09 -33.83
C LYS A 558 -1.10 -17.40 -32.43
N ALA A 559 -2.34 -17.00 -32.17
CA ALA A 559 -3.02 -17.26 -30.92
C ALA A 559 -4.17 -18.27 -31.06
N SER A 560 -4.41 -19.03 -30.00
CA SER A 560 -5.61 -19.84 -29.80
C SER A 560 -6.61 -19.10 -28.93
N PHE A 561 -7.90 -19.34 -29.17
CA PHE A 561 -9.00 -18.76 -28.42
C PHE A 561 -9.96 -19.84 -27.95
N GLU A 562 -10.37 -19.76 -26.68
CA GLU A 562 -11.29 -20.70 -26.06
C GLU A 562 -12.25 -19.93 -25.15
N VAL A 563 -13.56 -20.13 -25.31
CA VAL A 563 -14.54 -19.69 -24.31
C VAL A 563 -14.55 -20.72 -23.18
N VAL A 564 -13.94 -20.36 -22.04
CA VAL A 564 -13.74 -21.27 -20.89
C VAL A 564 -14.90 -21.27 -19.92
N GLU A 565 -15.80 -20.29 -20.06
CA GLU A 565 -17.01 -20.14 -19.27
C GLU A 565 -18.01 -19.28 -20.05
N ALA A 566 -19.26 -19.71 -20.14
CA ALA A 566 -20.33 -18.92 -20.72
C ALA A 566 -21.64 -19.21 -19.99
N GLY A 567 -22.44 -18.18 -19.83
CA GLY A 567 -23.76 -18.27 -19.25
C GLY A 567 -24.40 -16.89 -19.10
N PRO A 568 -25.58 -16.82 -18.46
CA PRO A 568 -26.40 -15.61 -18.42
C PRO A 568 -25.79 -14.46 -17.60
N VAL A 569 -24.77 -14.72 -16.79
CA VAL A 569 -24.18 -13.75 -15.87
C VAL A 569 -22.78 -13.31 -16.32
N ARG A 570 -21.99 -14.25 -16.85
CA ARG A 570 -20.59 -14.00 -17.17
C ARG A 570 -20.11 -14.87 -18.33
N VAL A 571 -19.34 -14.28 -19.22
CA VAL A 571 -18.52 -15.00 -20.22
C VAL A 571 -17.05 -14.78 -19.89
N ARG A 572 -16.23 -15.84 -20.00
CA ARG A 572 -14.77 -15.75 -19.91
C ARG A 572 -14.16 -16.45 -21.12
N ALA A 573 -13.27 -15.73 -21.78
CA ALA A 573 -12.43 -16.27 -22.83
C ALA A 573 -10.98 -16.40 -22.35
N ARG A 574 -10.26 -17.33 -22.95
CA ARG A 574 -8.82 -17.54 -22.77
C ARG A 574 -8.16 -17.43 -24.14
N VAL A 575 -7.16 -16.56 -24.23
CA VAL A 575 -6.27 -16.46 -25.38
C VAL A 575 -4.91 -17.00 -24.97
N ARG A 576 -4.29 -17.83 -25.82
CA ARG A 576 -2.93 -18.33 -25.61
C ARG A 576 -2.13 -18.23 -26.89
N TYR A 577 -0.93 -17.69 -26.79
CA TYR A 577 0.12 -17.71 -27.81
C TYR A 577 1.46 -17.85 -27.08
N ALA A 578 2.51 -18.11 -27.83
CA ALA A 578 3.87 -18.16 -27.31
C ALA A 578 4.75 -17.17 -28.08
N LEU A 579 5.71 -16.56 -27.40
CA LEU A 579 6.71 -15.69 -28.03
C LEU A 579 8.10 -16.30 -27.85
N ARG A 580 8.92 -16.21 -28.90
CA ARG A 580 10.35 -16.53 -28.84
C ARG A 580 11.11 -15.24 -28.56
N VAL A 581 11.65 -15.11 -27.35
CA VAL A 581 12.37 -13.93 -26.90
C VAL A 581 13.85 -14.27 -26.64
N PRO A 582 14.79 -13.36 -26.89
CA PRO A 582 16.18 -13.56 -26.50
C PRO A 582 16.33 -13.89 -25.01
N ALA A 583 17.09 -14.94 -24.70
CA ALA A 583 17.22 -15.52 -23.36
C ALA A 583 17.92 -14.61 -22.34
N SER A 584 18.78 -13.71 -22.81
CA SER A 584 19.63 -12.85 -21.98
C SER A 584 20.23 -11.70 -22.80
N ALA A 585 21.00 -10.84 -22.15
CA ALA A 585 21.91 -9.91 -22.83
C ALA A 585 23.08 -10.68 -23.48
N SER A 586 23.65 -10.13 -24.55
CA SER A 586 24.92 -10.63 -25.09
C SER A 586 26.05 -10.48 -24.08
N PRO A 587 27.15 -11.26 -24.18
CA PRO A 587 28.28 -11.13 -23.26
C PRO A 587 28.91 -9.73 -23.20
N ASP A 588 28.86 -8.97 -24.29
CA ASP A 588 29.33 -7.58 -24.36
C ASP A 588 28.29 -6.55 -23.87
N ARG A 589 27.08 -7.00 -23.51
CA ARG A 589 25.90 -6.21 -23.12
C ARG A 589 25.50 -5.14 -24.14
N LYS A 590 25.89 -5.24 -25.41
CA LYS A 590 25.54 -4.25 -26.44
C LYS A 590 24.30 -4.65 -27.27
N SER A 591 23.85 -5.88 -27.13
CA SER A 591 22.65 -6.40 -27.77
C SER A 591 22.02 -7.49 -26.89
N ARG A 592 20.94 -8.10 -27.39
CA ARG A 592 20.38 -9.31 -26.79
C ARG A 592 21.08 -10.56 -27.36
N SER A 593 21.00 -11.68 -26.64
CA SER A 593 21.53 -12.97 -27.08
C SER A 593 20.84 -13.46 -28.35
N SER A 594 21.55 -14.26 -29.15
CA SER A 594 20.94 -14.99 -30.28
C SER A 594 20.19 -16.25 -29.84
N GLU A 595 20.44 -16.73 -28.62
CA GLU A 595 19.68 -17.83 -28.03
C GLU A 595 18.30 -17.31 -27.60
N GLU A 596 17.25 -18.03 -27.99
CA GLU A 596 15.86 -17.67 -27.70
C GLU A 596 15.20 -18.69 -26.78
N VAL A 597 14.36 -18.20 -25.87
CA VAL A 597 13.46 -19.00 -25.03
C VAL A 597 12.01 -18.74 -25.44
N GLU A 598 11.16 -19.72 -25.20
CA GLU A 598 9.72 -19.61 -25.42
C GLU A 598 9.03 -19.17 -24.12
N VAL A 599 8.25 -18.08 -24.18
CA VAL A 599 7.46 -17.51 -23.07
C VAL A 599 5.98 -17.43 -23.40
#